data_AF-A0A0B3VUJ6-F1
#
_entry.id   AF-A0A0B3VUJ6-F1
#
_cell.length_a   1.000
_cell.length_b   1.000
_cell.length_c   1.000
_cell.angle_alpha   90.00
_cell.angle_beta   90.00
_cell.angle_gamma   90.00
#
_symmetry.space_group_name_H-M   'P 1'
#
loop_
_entity.id
_entity.type
_entity.pdbx_description
1 polymer ?
#
loop_
_entity_poly.entity_id
_entity_poly.type
_entity_poly.pdbx_seq_one_letter_code
_entity_poly.pdbx_strand_id
1 'polypeptide(L)'
;MKIHFIGIGGISMSALAEICLNKGYEVSGSDMSKSSMTDKLQSQGAKIYIGQKKENIADGLDMVVYTAAIHPDNEELMAAKDKNILTINRAAFLGQIMREYKNSIAVSGTHGKTTTTSMLSTIFGSTNLDPTILVGGNLKSIGGNVKIGNSQNFITEACEYTDSFLNFNPKIAIVLNIEEDHLDYFSGIEEIKASFNKFGKLLPKDGHFIINGDSPNTDGILHDVKANVIKYGKEASNDVIIKNIHFNDSGFGSFDLTYFGKDLGTFQLAVPGVHNIYNATSAIIVSLVSGINAEDIKESIIKYTGVGRRFEIKGSYNDALIVDDYAHHPTELKATLAAAKKLKKSTLWCVFQPHTYSRTKSLFNEFGEAFYSADKVIITDIYAAREDDPGDIHSKDLVEKLYHNNVDAIYISKFEDIVDYLKDNIQPNDLLITAGAGPVYRIGELLLEKNK
;
A
#
# COMPACT_ATOMS: atom_id res chain seq x y z
N MET A 1 -20.44 -23.57 -7.21
CA MET A 1 -20.15 -22.78 -8.43
C MET A 1 -18.81 -23.21 -8.98
N LYS A 2 -18.65 -23.14 -10.30
CA LYS A 2 -17.40 -23.37 -11.03
C LYS A 2 -16.88 -22.06 -11.57
N ILE A 3 -15.73 -21.62 -11.05
CA ILE A 3 -15.16 -20.30 -11.34
C ILE A 3 -13.80 -20.50 -12.01
N HIS A 4 -13.59 -19.82 -13.13
CA HIS A 4 -12.29 -19.77 -13.81
C HIS A 4 -11.63 -18.41 -13.64
N PHE A 5 -10.36 -18.37 -13.23
CA PHE A 5 -9.59 -17.13 -13.08
C PHE A 5 -8.55 -17.00 -14.19
N ILE A 6 -8.61 -15.91 -14.97
CA ILE A 6 -7.58 -15.57 -15.97
C ILE A 6 -6.52 -14.68 -15.31
N GLY A 7 -5.28 -15.15 -15.25
CA GLY A 7 -4.20 -14.50 -14.48
C GLY A 7 -4.22 -14.84 -13.00
N ILE A 8 -4.51 -16.11 -12.67
CA ILE A 8 -4.74 -16.59 -11.29
C ILE A 8 -3.51 -16.48 -10.38
N GLY A 9 -2.30 -16.43 -10.94
CA GLY A 9 -1.05 -16.33 -10.19
C GLY A 9 -0.74 -14.92 -9.67
N GLY A 10 -1.50 -13.90 -10.08
CA GLY A 10 -1.35 -12.54 -9.57
C GLY A 10 -1.78 -12.41 -8.10
N ILE A 11 -1.06 -11.57 -7.34
CA ILE A 11 -1.24 -11.31 -5.89
C ILE A 11 -2.72 -11.22 -5.45
N SER A 12 -3.53 -10.40 -6.12
CA SER A 12 -4.95 -10.23 -5.76
C SER A 12 -5.86 -11.31 -6.35
N MET A 13 -5.49 -11.92 -7.48
CA MET A 13 -6.29 -12.96 -8.12
C MET A 13 -6.17 -14.29 -7.35
N SER A 14 -4.96 -14.63 -6.92
CA SER A 14 -4.72 -15.83 -6.10
C SER A 14 -5.45 -15.74 -4.76
N ALA A 15 -5.51 -14.56 -4.16
CA ALA A 15 -6.29 -14.29 -2.96
C ALA A 15 -7.79 -14.62 -3.12
N LEU A 16 -8.38 -14.12 -4.21
CA LEU A 16 -9.79 -14.34 -4.52
C LEU A 16 -10.07 -15.81 -4.82
N ALA A 17 -9.17 -16.47 -5.54
CA ALA A 17 -9.23 -17.91 -5.79
C ALA A 17 -9.16 -18.72 -4.49
N GLU A 18 -8.26 -18.36 -3.56
CA GLU A 18 -8.13 -19.03 -2.27
C GLU A 18 -9.39 -18.86 -1.39
N ILE A 19 -10.02 -17.68 -1.40
CA ILE A 19 -11.33 -17.46 -0.76
C ILE A 19 -12.40 -18.36 -1.37
N CYS A 20 -12.44 -18.47 -2.70
CA CYS A 20 -13.41 -19.30 -3.41
C CYS A 20 -13.24 -20.79 -3.07
N LEU A 21 -12.00 -21.28 -3.02
CA LEU A 21 -11.69 -22.64 -2.58
C LEU A 21 -12.16 -22.87 -1.15
N ASN A 22 -11.87 -21.94 -0.24
CA ASN A 22 -12.29 -22.05 1.17
C ASN A 22 -13.82 -22.07 1.34
N LYS A 23 -14.55 -21.36 0.47
CA LYS A 23 -16.02 -21.41 0.38
C LYS A 23 -16.58 -22.69 -0.28
N GLY A 24 -15.71 -23.59 -0.75
CA GLY A 24 -16.10 -24.85 -1.39
C GLY A 24 -16.48 -24.72 -2.86
N TYR A 25 -16.07 -23.64 -3.55
CA TYR A 25 -16.26 -23.53 -4.99
C TYR A 25 -15.22 -24.35 -5.75
N GLU A 26 -15.60 -24.84 -6.94
CA GLU A 26 -14.66 -25.46 -7.87
C GLU A 26 -13.89 -24.36 -8.59
N VAL A 27 -12.60 -24.27 -8.30
CA VAL A 27 -11.74 -23.22 -8.86
C VAL A 27 -10.82 -23.80 -9.93
N SER A 28 -10.78 -23.11 -11.06
CA SER A 28 -9.76 -23.30 -12.09
C SER A 28 -9.16 -21.95 -12.48
N GLY A 29 -8.02 -21.95 -13.15
CA GLY A 29 -7.47 -20.72 -13.68
C GLY A 29 -6.19 -20.91 -14.47
N SER A 30 -5.84 -19.86 -15.19
CA SER A 30 -4.68 -19.80 -16.08
C SER A 30 -3.71 -18.72 -15.63
N ASP A 31 -2.44 -18.91 -15.93
CA ASP A 31 -1.43 -17.85 -15.85
C ASP A 31 -0.38 -18.01 -16.96
N MET A 32 0.34 -16.94 -17.28
CA MET A 32 1.40 -16.97 -18.31
C MET A 32 2.62 -17.75 -17.84
N SER A 33 2.87 -17.79 -16.52
CA SER A 33 4.03 -18.47 -15.95
C SER A 33 3.67 -19.17 -14.65
N LYS A 34 4.44 -20.22 -14.33
CA LYS A 34 4.33 -20.92 -13.06
C LYS A 34 4.94 -20.06 -11.95
N SER A 35 4.29 -20.03 -10.79
CA SER A 35 4.75 -19.31 -9.61
C SER A 35 4.47 -20.07 -8.31
N SER A 36 5.04 -19.61 -7.20
CA SER A 36 4.71 -20.15 -5.87
C SER A 36 3.21 -20.02 -5.54
N MET A 37 2.53 -19.01 -6.08
CA MET A 37 1.09 -18.81 -5.88
C MET A 37 0.27 -19.83 -6.65
N THR A 38 0.62 -20.11 -7.91
CA THR A 38 -0.06 -21.16 -8.68
C THR A 38 0.13 -22.53 -8.06
N ASP A 39 1.34 -22.80 -7.53
CA ASP A 39 1.64 -24.07 -6.87
C ASP A 39 0.85 -24.24 -5.56
N LYS A 40 0.74 -23.17 -4.77
CA LYS A 40 -0.09 -23.14 -3.57
C LYS A 40 -1.55 -23.44 -3.90
N LEU A 41 -2.15 -22.75 -4.87
CA LEU A 41 -3.55 -22.97 -5.26
C LEU A 41 -3.79 -24.38 -5.79
N GLN A 42 -2.86 -24.92 -6.59
CA GLN A 42 -2.94 -26.29 -7.05
C GLN A 42 -2.92 -27.29 -5.89
N SER A 43 -2.08 -27.08 -4.88
CA SER A 43 -2.04 -27.91 -3.67
C SER A 43 -3.32 -27.82 -2.83
N GLN A 44 -4.06 -26.72 -2.96
CA GLN A 44 -5.38 -26.50 -2.33
C GLN A 44 -6.55 -27.04 -3.18
N GLY A 45 -6.28 -27.63 -4.34
CA GLY A 45 -7.28 -28.29 -5.18
C GLY A 45 -7.75 -27.48 -6.40
N ALA A 46 -7.17 -26.31 -6.69
CA ALA A 46 -7.48 -25.60 -7.93
C ALA A 46 -6.90 -26.31 -9.16
N LYS A 47 -7.64 -26.29 -10.27
CA LYS A 47 -7.11 -26.74 -11.57
C LYS A 47 -6.38 -25.59 -12.25
N ILE A 48 -5.05 -25.69 -12.33
CA ILE A 48 -4.19 -24.66 -12.91
C ILE A 48 -3.76 -25.02 -14.34
N TYR A 49 -3.78 -24.03 -15.22
CA TYR A 49 -3.25 -24.08 -16.58
C TYR A 49 -2.12 -23.06 -16.77
N ILE A 50 -1.06 -23.45 -17.46
CA ILE A 50 0.01 -22.53 -17.87
C ILE A 50 -0.16 -22.21 -19.35
N GLY A 51 -0.23 -20.92 -19.67
CA GLY A 51 -0.67 -20.38 -20.95
C GLY A 51 -2.18 -20.15 -20.97
N GLN A 52 -2.58 -19.02 -21.56
CA GLN A 52 -3.97 -18.58 -21.64
C GLN A 52 -4.54 -18.97 -23.02
N LYS A 53 -5.27 -20.08 -23.09
CA LYS A 53 -5.79 -20.63 -24.35
C LYS A 53 -7.28 -20.92 -24.25
N LYS A 54 -8.00 -20.77 -25.36
CA LYS A 54 -9.46 -21.01 -25.40
C LYS A 54 -9.90 -22.36 -24.82
N GLU A 55 -9.08 -23.41 -24.94
CA GLU A 55 -9.39 -24.76 -24.43
C GLU A 55 -9.46 -24.85 -22.91
N ASN A 56 -8.89 -23.88 -22.19
CA ASN A 56 -8.94 -23.83 -20.73
C ASN A 56 -10.35 -23.49 -20.22
N ILE A 57 -11.18 -22.85 -21.07
CA ILE A 57 -12.58 -22.54 -20.78
C ILE A 57 -13.45 -23.79 -20.97
N ALA A 58 -13.53 -24.56 -19.89
CA ALA A 58 -14.34 -25.77 -19.81
C ALA A 58 -15.84 -25.47 -19.93
N ASP A 59 -16.60 -26.47 -20.38
CA ASP A 59 -18.06 -26.38 -20.41
C ASP A 59 -18.64 -26.45 -18.98
N GLY A 60 -19.74 -25.74 -18.76
CA GLY A 60 -20.41 -25.68 -17.46
C GLY A 60 -19.74 -24.78 -16.42
N LEU A 61 -18.82 -23.90 -16.82
CA LEU A 61 -18.36 -22.80 -15.96
C LEU A 61 -19.52 -21.84 -15.68
N ASP A 62 -19.66 -21.45 -14.41
CA ASP A 62 -20.66 -20.46 -14.01
C ASP A 62 -20.14 -19.03 -14.24
N MET A 63 -18.82 -18.83 -14.10
CA MET A 63 -18.20 -17.50 -14.13
C MET A 63 -16.72 -17.55 -14.53
N VAL A 64 -16.28 -16.50 -15.21
CA VAL A 64 -14.86 -16.18 -15.46
C VAL A 64 -14.49 -14.86 -14.80
N VAL A 65 -13.48 -14.88 -13.94
CA VAL A 65 -12.91 -13.70 -13.27
C VAL A 65 -11.59 -13.34 -13.97
N TYR A 66 -11.40 -12.08 -14.31
CA TYR A 66 -10.17 -11.62 -14.98
C TYR A 66 -9.59 -10.36 -14.35
N THR A 67 -8.27 -10.21 -14.42
CA THR A 67 -7.57 -8.99 -14.00
C THR A 67 -7.64 -7.91 -15.08
N ALA A 68 -7.52 -6.64 -14.69
CA ALA A 68 -7.44 -5.51 -15.61
C ALA A 68 -6.25 -5.59 -16.59
N ALA A 69 -5.25 -6.43 -16.30
CA ALA A 69 -4.12 -6.69 -17.19
C ALA A 69 -4.46 -7.61 -18.39
N ILE A 70 -5.62 -8.26 -18.38
CA ILE A 70 -6.04 -9.14 -19.49
C ILE A 70 -6.57 -8.28 -20.63
N HIS A 71 -5.92 -8.35 -21.78
CA HIS A 71 -6.34 -7.64 -22.98
C HIS A 71 -7.65 -8.23 -23.55
N PRO A 72 -8.54 -7.44 -24.18
CA PRO A 72 -9.83 -7.93 -24.68
C PRO A 72 -9.76 -9.06 -25.73
N ASP A 73 -8.63 -9.21 -26.43
CA ASP A 73 -8.39 -10.27 -27.43
C ASP A 73 -7.88 -11.59 -26.81
N ASN A 74 -7.73 -11.64 -25.49
CA ASN A 74 -7.31 -12.85 -24.80
C ASN A 74 -8.22 -14.02 -25.14
N GLU A 75 -7.64 -15.13 -25.59
CA GLU A 75 -8.39 -16.27 -26.13
C GLU A 75 -9.39 -16.86 -25.14
N GLU A 76 -9.06 -16.91 -23.86
CA GLU A 76 -9.96 -17.39 -22.80
C GLU A 76 -11.13 -16.43 -22.57
N LEU A 77 -10.85 -15.12 -22.53
CA LEU A 77 -11.88 -14.11 -22.34
C LEU A 77 -12.84 -14.08 -23.53
N MET A 78 -12.34 -14.20 -24.77
CA MET A 78 -13.19 -14.31 -25.96
C MET A 78 -14.02 -15.59 -25.93
N ALA A 79 -13.41 -16.74 -25.65
CA ALA A 79 -14.13 -18.01 -25.58
C ALA A 79 -15.22 -18.02 -24.50
N ALA A 80 -14.97 -17.37 -23.35
CA ALA A 80 -15.98 -17.21 -22.30
C ALA A 80 -17.18 -16.40 -22.79
N LYS A 81 -16.93 -15.31 -23.52
CA LYS A 81 -17.99 -14.47 -24.12
C LYS A 81 -18.77 -15.21 -25.20
N ASP A 82 -18.09 -15.93 -26.09
CA ASP A 82 -18.71 -16.72 -27.16
C ASP A 82 -19.63 -17.82 -26.60
N LYS A 83 -19.25 -18.39 -25.45
CA LYS A 83 -20.06 -19.37 -24.70
C LYS A 83 -21.12 -18.74 -23.79
N ASN A 84 -21.26 -17.40 -23.78
CA ASN A 84 -22.15 -16.65 -22.90
C ASN A 84 -21.95 -16.93 -21.40
N ILE A 85 -20.71 -17.21 -20.99
CA ILE A 85 -20.35 -17.36 -19.58
C ILE A 85 -20.22 -15.97 -18.95
N LEU A 86 -20.69 -15.81 -17.71
CA LEU A 86 -20.59 -14.56 -16.99
C LEU A 86 -19.13 -14.17 -16.78
N THR A 87 -18.68 -13.06 -17.36
CA THR A 87 -17.34 -12.51 -17.16
C THR A 87 -17.39 -11.33 -16.18
N ILE A 88 -16.53 -11.33 -15.17
CA ILE A 88 -16.44 -10.24 -14.18
C ILE A 88 -14.99 -9.82 -13.97
N ASN A 89 -14.74 -8.51 -13.88
CA ASN A 89 -13.40 -8.04 -13.55
C ASN A 89 -13.11 -8.25 -12.04
N ARG A 90 -11.82 -8.35 -11.71
CA ARG A 90 -11.30 -8.55 -10.35
C ARG A 90 -11.92 -7.62 -9.30
N ALA A 91 -12.03 -6.32 -9.58
CA ALA A 91 -12.50 -5.34 -8.60
C ALA A 91 -14.00 -5.53 -8.30
N ALA A 92 -14.80 -5.76 -9.34
CA ALA A 92 -16.21 -6.11 -9.20
C ALA A 92 -16.41 -7.43 -8.46
N PHE A 93 -15.60 -8.45 -8.74
CA PHE A 93 -15.68 -9.72 -8.03
C PHE A 93 -15.32 -9.60 -6.55
N LEU A 94 -14.24 -8.89 -6.22
CA LEU A 94 -13.90 -8.56 -4.83
C LEU A 94 -15.06 -7.82 -4.14
N GLY A 95 -15.69 -6.88 -4.85
CA GLY A 95 -16.89 -6.20 -4.36
C GLY A 95 -18.04 -7.15 -4.01
N GLN A 96 -18.28 -8.20 -4.82
CA GLN A 96 -19.29 -9.21 -4.50
C GLN A 96 -18.89 -10.03 -3.26
N ILE A 97 -17.63 -10.47 -3.18
CA ILE A 97 -17.11 -11.20 -2.01
C ILE A 97 -17.28 -10.37 -0.73
N MET A 98 -17.01 -9.06 -0.77
CA MET A 98 -17.17 -8.17 0.39
C MET A 98 -18.61 -8.13 0.92
N ARG A 99 -19.64 -8.34 0.08
CA ARG A 99 -21.05 -8.37 0.53
C ARG A 99 -21.35 -9.56 1.44
N GLU A 100 -20.55 -10.61 1.36
CA GLU A 100 -20.73 -11.82 2.17
C GLU A 100 -20.18 -11.67 3.60
N TYR A 101 -19.44 -10.60 3.89
CA TYR A 101 -18.89 -10.33 5.21
C TYR A 101 -19.65 -9.19 5.89
N LYS A 102 -20.08 -9.39 7.14
CA LYS A 102 -20.78 -8.36 7.92
C LYS A 102 -19.93 -7.12 8.15
N ASN A 103 -18.64 -7.31 8.39
CA ASN A 103 -17.66 -6.27 8.70
C ASN A 103 -16.58 -6.21 7.62
N SER A 104 -16.98 -5.73 6.43
CA SER A 104 -16.04 -5.44 5.35
C SER A 104 -15.37 -4.08 5.55
N ILE A 105 -14.06 -4.08 5.71
CA ILE A 105 -13.20 -2.93 5.99
C ILE A 105 -12.37 -2.63 4.74
N ALA A 106 -12.48 -1.42 4.22
CA ALA A 106 -11.74 -0.95 3.06
C ALA A 106 -10.83 0.23 3.42
N VAL A 107 -9.53 0.07 3.22
CA VAL A 107 -8.52 1.10 3.51
C VAL A 107 -8.13 1.82 2.24
N SER A 108 -8.46 3.11 2.14
CA SER A 108 -8.17 3.95 0.97
C SER A 108 -7.43 5.24 1.33
N GLY A 109 -7.01 5.98 0.31
CA GLY A 109 -6.22 7.21 0.39
C GLY A 109 -4.97 7.11 -0.48
N THR A 110 -4.38 8.23 -0.88
CA THR A 110 -3.21 8.24 -1.79
C THR A 110 -2.03 7.47 -1.18
N HIS A 111 -1.72 7.72 0.10
CA HIS A 111 -0.60 7.13 0.83
C HIS A 111 -1.03 6.36 2.08
N GLY A 112 -0.22 5.38 2.49
CA GLY A 112 -0.37 4.68 3.77
C GLY A 112 -1.33 3.48 3.77
N LYS A 113 -2.01 3.18 2.66
CA LYS A 113 -2.98 2.07 2.53
C LYS A 113 -2.43 0.74 3.07
N THR A 114 -1.27 0.31 2.55
CA THR A 114 -0.64 -0.96 2.95
C THR A 114 -0.22 -0.99 4.41
N THR A 115 0.34 0.11 4.91
CA THR A 115 0.74 0.23 6.32
C THR A 115 -0.46 0.11 7.25
N THR A 116 -1.54 0.87 6.98
CA THR A 116 -2.76 0.84 7.80
C THR A 116 -3.45 -0.51 7.75
N THR A 117 -3.56 -1.13 6.57
CA THR A 117 -4.10 -2.50 6.42
C THR A 117 -3.27 -3.52 7.20
N SER A 118 -1.94 -3.35 7.23
CA SER A 118 -1.04 -4.23 7.99
C SER A 118 -1.12 -4.02 9.51
N MET A 119 -1.33 -2.78 9.96
CA MET A 119 -1.62 -2.47 11.37
C MET A 119 -2.94 -3.11 11.80
N LEU A 120 -4.00 -2.99 10.99
CA LEU A 120 -5.28 -3.68 11.23
C LEU A 120 -5.10 -5.19 11.29
N SER A 121 -4.32 -5.75 10.37
CA SER A 121 -4.01 -7.19 10.34
C SER A 121 -3.35 -7.65 11.64
N THR A 122 -2.45 -6.84 12.19
CA THR A 122 -1.74 -7.13 13.45
C THR A 122 -2.68 -7.03 14.65
N ILE A 123 -3.53 -5.99 14.71
CA ILE A 123 -4.50 -5.80 15.78
C ILE A 123 -5.52 -6.94 15.77
N PHE A 124 -6.20 -7.17 14.65
CA PHE A 124 -7.23 -8.20 14.55
C PHE A 124 -6.64 -9.61 14.70
N GLY A 125 -5.42 -9.85 14.20
CA GLY A 125 -4.72 -11.13 14.36
C GLY A 125 -4.35 -11.47 15.79
N SER A 126 -4.33 -10.48 16.69
CA SER A 126 -4.13 -10.67 18.13
C SER A 126 -5.45 -10.90 18.90
N THR A 127 -6.58 -10.98 18.20
CA THR A 127 -7.92 -11.19 18.78
C THR A 127 -8.58 -12.44 18.20
N ASN A 128 -9.67 -12.88 18.82
CA ASN A 128 -10.48 -14.00 18.32
C ASN A 128 -11.39 -13.62 17.13
N LEU A 129 -11.21 -12.43 16.54
CA LEU A 129 -12.00 -11.97 15.40
C LEU A 129 -11.57 -12.59 14.06
N ASP A 130 -10.44 -13.30 13.99
CA ASP A 130 -9.95 -14.10 12.85
C ASP A 130 -10.41 -13.62 11.45
N PRO A 131 -9.99 -12.42 10.99
CA PRO A 131 -10.46 -11.85 9.74
C PRO A 131 -9.85 -12.52 8.51
N THR A 132 -10.57 -12.46 7.39
CA THR A 132 -9.95 -12.58 6.06
C THR A 132 -9.26 -11.27 5.71
N ILE A 133 -8.01 -11.33 5.24
CA ILE A 133 -7.17 -10.15 5.00
C ILE A 133 -6.56 -10.24 3.59
N LEU A 134 -6.65 -9.14 2.84
CA LEU A 134 -5.95 -8.92 1.58
C LEU A 134 -5.09 -7.65 1.69
N VAL A 135 -3.78 -7.82 1.58
CA VAL A 135 -2.79 -6.73 1.60
C VAL A 135 -2.13 -6.64 0.21
N GLY A 136 -1.80 -5.43 -0.21
CA GLY A 136 -1.10 -5.13 -1.47
C GLY A 136 0.41 -5.44 -1.42
N GLY A 137 0.94 -5.73 -0.23
CA GLY A 137 2.33 -6.10 0.01
C GLY A 137 2.46 -7.39 0.83
N ASN A 138 3.67 -7.93 0.91
CA ASN A 138 3.96 -9.12 1.70
C ASN A 138 4.14 -8.74 3.18
N LEU A 139 3.27 -9.29 4.02
CA LEU A 139 3.26 -9.08 5.45
C LEU A 139 3.69 -10.38 6.15
N LYS A 140 4.85 -10.34 6.83
CA LYS A 140 5.45 -11.50 7.51
C LYS A 140 4.51 -12.15 8.51
N SER A 141 3.71 -11.35 9.25
CA SER A 141 2.80 -11.85 10.30
C SER A 141 1.65 -12.71 9.77
N ILE A 142 1.31 -12.61 8.48
CA ILE A 142 0.28 -13.46 7.85
C ILE A 142 0.89 -14.44 6.83
N GLY A 143 2.22 -14.51 6.72
CA GLY A 143 2.93 -15.42 5.82
C GLY A 143 2.79 -15.08 4.33
N GLY A 144 2.43 -13.84 3.99
CA GLY A 144 2.20 -13.43 2.60
C GLY A 144 1.35 -12.17 2.49
N ASN A 145 0.57 -12.08 1.42
CA ASN A 145 -0.32 -10.96 1.13
C ASN A 145 -1.81 -11.31 1.39
N VAL A 146 -2.11 -12.55 1.77
CA VAL A 146 -3.47 -13.05 2.01
C VAL A 146 -3.49 -13.88 3.29
N LYS A 147 -4.50 -13.65 4.12
CA LYS A 147 -4.90 -14.56 5.18
C LYS A 147 -6.36 -14.92 5.01
N ILE A 148 -6.70 -16.20 4.96
CA ILE A 148 -8.09 -16.63 5.05
C ILE A 148 -8.44 -16.81 6.53
N GLY A 149 -9.44 -16.08 7.00
CA GLY A 149 -10.00 -16.20 8.34
C GLY A 149 -11.40 -16.80 8.30
N ASN A 150 -11.87 -17.29 9.45
CA ASN A 150 -13.14 -18.00 9.58
C ASN A 150 -14.27 -17.12 10.13
N SER A 151 -14.06 -15.82 10.26
CA SER A 151 -15.05 -14.89 10.81
C SER A 151 -15.81 -14.11 9.73
N GLN A 152 -16.63 -13.16 10.18
CA GLN A 152 -17.38 -12.23 9.35
C GLN A 152 -16.64 -10.89 9.13
N ASN A 153 -15.35 -10.84 9.44
CA ASN A 153 -14.49 -9.66 9.22
C ASN A 153 -13.64 -9.85 7.97
N PHE A 154 -13.62 -8.82 7.12
CA PHE A 154 -12.84 -8.77 5.90
C PHE A 154 -12.07 -7.46 5.83
N ILE A 155 -10.76 -7.51 5.62
CA ILE A 155 -9.90 -6.33 5.57
C ILE A 155 -9.20 -6.30 4.22
N THR A 156 -9.34 -5.21 3.47
CA THR A 156 -8.66 -5.04 2.18
C THR A 156 -8.19 -3.61 1.98
N GLU A 157 -7.11 -3.48 1.22
CA GLU A 157 -6.78 -2.21 0.56
C GLU A 157 -7.82 -1.90 -0.54
N ALA A 158 -8.14 -0.62 -0.68
CA ALA A 158 -9.00 -0.07 -1.71
C ALA A 158 -8.24 1.01 -2.46
N CYS A 159 -7.98 0.76 -3.75
CA CYS A 159 -7.25 1.67 -4.60
C CYS A 159 -8.22 2.50 -5.46
N GLU A 160 -8.00 3.79 -5.41
CA GLU A 160 -8.65 4.85 -6.17
C GLU A 160 -8.37 4.77 -7.67
N TYR A 161 -7.23 4.19 -8.07
CA TYR A 161 -6.84 4.10 -9.49
C TYR A 161 -7.96 3.46 -10.32
N THR A 162 -8.32 4.10 -11.44
CA THR A 162 -9.39 3.68 -12.36
C THR A 162 -10.76 3.51 -11.68
N ASP A 163 -11.02 4.23 -10.59
CA ASP A 163 -12.23 4.10 -9.77
C ASP A 163 -12.50 2.66 -9.29
N SER A 164 -11.45 1.83 -9.15
CA SER A 164 -11.64 0.39 -8.93
C SER A 164 -12.39 0.09 -7.63
N PHE A 165 -12.10 0.85 -6.57
CA PHE A 165 -12.80 0.80 -5.28
C PHE A 165 -14.30 1.16 -5.34
N LEU A 166 -14.81 1.77 -6.43
CA LEU A 166 -16.24 2.08 -6.54
C LEU A 166 -17.09 0.83 -6.77
N ASN A 167 -16.44 -0.28 -7.09
CA ASN A 167 -17.08 -1.59 -7.19
C ASN A 167 -17.21 -2.30 -5.83
N PHE A 168 -16.60 -1.74 -4.77
CA PHE A 168 -16.52 -2.41 -3.47
C PHE A 168 -17.81 -2.24 -2.66
N ASN A 169 -17.97 -3.04 -1.62
CA ASN A 169 -19.13 -2.97 -0.72
C ASN A 169 -18.68 -2.94 0.75
N PRO A 170 -18.01 -1.87 1.19
CA PRO A 170 -17.53 -1.77 2.56
C PRO A 170 -18.67 -1.50 3.55
N LYS A 171 -18.50 -2.01 4.77
CA LYS A 171 -19.21 -1.59 5.98
C LYS A 171 -18.48 -0.45 6.68
N ILE A 172 -17.15 -0.49 6.65
CA ILE A 172 -16.25 0.48 7.23
C ILE A 172 -15.26 0.88 6.14
N ALA A 173 -15.08 2.18 5.92
CA ALA A 173 -14.06 2.68 5.00
C ALA A 173 -13.19 3.75 5.65
N ILE A 174 -11.91 3.73 5.31
CA ILE A 174 -10.91 4.72 5.73
C ILE A 174 -10.50 5.55 4.50
N VAL A 175 -10.37 6.86 4.69
CA VAL A 175 -9.66 7.76 3.77
C VAL A 175 -8.52 8.43 4.53
N LEU A 176 -7.29 7.98 4.25
CA LEU A 176 -6.09 8.41 4.96
C LEU A 176 -5.63 9.82 4.57
N ASN A 177 -5.74 10.14 3.28
CA ASN A 177 -5.34 11.40 2.64
C ASN A 177 -5.82 11.41 1.18
N ILE A 178 -5.87 12.60 0.57
CA ILE A 178 -6.23 12.81 -0.84
C ILE A 178 -5.29 13.84 -1.45
N GLU A 179 -4.40 13.37 -2.33
CA GLU A 179 -3.43 14.15 -3.09
C GLU A 179 -3.51 13.80 -4.58
N GLU A 180 -2.93 14.64 -5.43
CA GLU A 180 -2.81 14.37 -6.86
C GLU A 180 -1.83 13.22 -7.10
N ASP A 181 -2.36 12.08 -7.55
CA ASP A 181 -1.63 10.93 -8.04
C ASP A 181 -2.48 10.31 -9.16
N HIS A 182 -1.93 9.35 -9.90
CA HIS A 182 -2.66 8.67 -10.97
C HIS A 182 -3.24 9.64 -12.04
N LEU A 183 -2.49 10.68 -12.37
CA LEU A 183 -2.88 11.71 -13.35
C LEU A 183 -2.93 11.20 -14.81
N ASP A 184 -2.58 9.95 -15.02
CA ASP A 184 -2.85 9.20 -16.26
C ASP A 184 -4.34 8.82 -16.40
N TYR A 185 -5.09 8.78 -15.29
CA TYR A 185 -6.53 8.51 -15.25
C TYR A 185 -7.33 9.72 -14.81
N PHE A 186 -6.93 10.39 -13.71
CA PHE A 186 -7.64 11.54 -13.18
C PHE A 186 -7.19 12.85 -13.83
N SER A 187 -8.15 13.72 -14.16
CA SER A 187 -7.87 15.05 -14.70
C SER A 187 -7.31 16.04 -13.66
N GLY A 188 -7.41 15.72 -12.37
CA GLY A 188 -6.86 16.51 -11.27
C GLY A 188 -7.59 16.28 -9.93
N ILE A 189 -7.23 17.06 -8.92
CA ILE A 189 -7.67 16.85 -7.53
C ILE A 189 -9.21 16.83 -7.34
N GLU A 190 -9.97 17.64 -8.09
CA GLU A 190 -11.43 17.70 -7.93
C GLU A 190 -12.13 16.42 -8.39
N GLU A 191 -11.62 15.77 -9.45
CA GLU A 191 -12.14 14.47 -9.90
C GLU A 191 -11.82 13.36 -8.89
N ILE A 192 -10.61 13.39 -8.32
CA ILE A 192 -10.19 12.48 -7.25
C ILE A 192 -11.13 12.62 -6.05
N LYS A 193 -11.38 13.86 -5.58
CA LYS A 193 -12.31 14.14 -4.47
C LYS A 193 -13.73 13.66 -4.77
N ALA A 194 -14.22 13.87 -5.99
CA ALA A 194 -15.53 13.37 -6.42
C ALA A 194 -15.60 11.84 -6.38
N SER A 195 -14.51 11.16 -6.75
CA SER A 195 -14.40 9.71 -6.64
C SER A 195 -14.44 9.22 -5.18
N PHE A 196 -13.68 9.84 -4.28
CA PHE A 196 -13.75 9.53 -2.84
C PHE A 196 -15.13 9.83 -2.22
N ASN A 197 -15.84 10.85 -2.71
CA ASN A 197 -17.22 11.08 -2.31
C ASN A 197 -18.15 9.93 -2.73
N LYS A 198 -18.03 9.44 -3.97
CA LYS A 198 -18.77 8.26 -4.44
C LYS A 198 -18.44 7.04 -3.59
N PHE A 199 -17.18 6.85 -3.22
CA PHE A 199 -16.74 5.76 -2.34
C PHE A 199 -17.42 5.84 -0.96
N GLY A 200 -17.49 7.02 -0.34
CA GLY A 200 -18.21 7.23 0.91
C GLY A 200 -19.71 6.91 0.81
N LYS A 201 -20.34 7.17 -0.35
CA LYS A 201 -21.77 6.86 -0.59
C LYS A 201 -22.07 5.36 -0.72
N LEU A 202 -21.05 4.51 -0.90
CA LEU A 202 -21.24 3.05 -0.91
C LEU A 202 -21.53 2.48 0.48
N LEU A 203 -21.13 3.21 1.53
CA LEU A 203 -21.31 2.75 2.90
C LEU A 203 -22.80 2.75 3.29
N PRO A 204 -23.27 1.71 3.99
CA PRO A 204 -24.62 1.68 4.52
C PRO A 204 -24.79 2.71 5.65
N LYS A 205 -26.04 3.04 5.98
CA LYS A 205 -26.37 4.03 7.04
C LYS A 205 -25.76 3.69 8.41
N ASP A 206 -25.69 2.40 8.71
CA ASP A 206 -25.10 1.88 9.94
C ASP A 206 -23.61 1.50 9.77
N GLY A 207 -22.97 1.95 8.69
CA GLY A 207 -21.53 1.86 8.46
C GLY A 207 -20.74 3.02 9.06
N HIS A 208 -19.42 2.98 8.90
CA HIS A 208 -18.50 4.01 9.39
C HIS A 208 -17.58 4.53 8.29
N PHE A 209 -17.45 5.85 8.20
CA PHE A 209 -16.52 6.53 7.29
C PHE A 209 -15.48 7.30 8.09
N ILE A 210 -14.25 6.79 8.11
CA ILE A 210 -13.17 7.28 8.96
C ILE A 210 -12.21 8.11 8.10
N ILE A 211 -12.03 9.37 8.45
CA ILE A 211 -11.34 10.34 7.59
C ILE A 211 -10.30 11.11 8.39
N ASN A 212 -9.12 11.29 7.81
CA ASN A 212 -8.13 12.19 8.36
C ASN A 212 -8.58 13.65 8.21
N GLY A 213 -9.06 14.28 9.28
CA GLY A 213 -9.56 15.65 9.26
C GLY A 213 -8.46 16.71 9.20
N ASP A 214 -7.20 16.34 9.44
CA ASP A 214 -6.05 17.23 9.23
C ASP A 214 -5.55 17.20 7.77
N SER A 215 -5.94 16.19 6.99
CA SER A 215 -5.53 16.07 5.59
C SER A 215 -6.26 17.11 4.75
N PRO A 216 -5.56 17.81 3.83
CA PRO A 216 -6.22 18.64 2.83
C PRO A 216 -7.16 17.80 1.97
N ASN A 217 -8.08 18.47 1.28
CA ASN A 217 -9.01 17.89 0.29
C ASN A 217 -10.08 16.93 0.85
N THR A 218 -10.19 16.75 2.17
CA THR A 218 -11.15 15.81 2.77
C THR A 218 -12.53 16.39 3.05
N ASP A 219 -12.69 17.72 3.16
CA ASP A 219 -13.99 18.32 3.49
C ASP A 219 -15.08 18.10 2.42
N GLY A 220 -14.68 18.00 1.14
CA GLY A 220 -15.59 17.83 0.01
C GLY A 220 -16.16 16.42 -0.17
N ILE A 221 -15.62 15.42 0.53
CA ILE A 221 -15.98 14.00 0.27
C ILE A 221 -17.20 13.52 1.05
N LEU A 222 -17.80 14.39 1.86
CA LEU A 222 -18.89 14.04 2.77
C LEU A 222 -20.30 14.26 2.20
N HIS A 223 -20.41 14.89 1.03
CA HIS A 223 -21.70 15.20 0.41
C HIS A 223 -22.57 13.94 0.25
N ASP A 224 -23.77 13.95 0.82
CA ASP A 224 -24.75 12.86 0.77
C ASP A 224 -24.28 11.51 1.34
N VAL A 225 -23.17 11.45 2.08
CA VAL A 225 -22.76 10.25 2.79
C VAL A 225 -23.75 9.99 3.93
N LYS A 226 -24.32 8.78 3.98
CA LYS A 226 -25.35 8.39 4.98
C LYS A 226 -24.77 7.63 6.17
N ALA A 227 -23.53 7.18 6.07
CA ALA A 227 -22.81 6.47 7.13
C ALA A 227 -22.38 7.40 8.27
N ASN A 228 -21.99 6.82 9.39
CA ASN A 228 -21.43 7.57 10.52
C ASN A 228 -20.01 8.05 10.18
N VAL A 229 -19.80 9.36 10.11
CA VAL A 229 -18.49 9.94 9.84
C VAL A 229 -17.70 10.09 11.15
N ILE A 230 -16.42 9.72 11.14
CA ILE A 230 -15.48 9.94 12.25
C ILE A 230 -14.23 10.63 11.69
N LYS A 231 -14.01 11.89 12.06
CA LYS A 231 -12.79 12.63 11.71
C LYS A 231 -11.72 12.42 12.77
N TYR A 232 -10.47 12.22 12.34
CA TYR A 232 -9.33 12.09 13.24
C TYR A 232 -8.16 12.99 12.84
N GLY A 233 -7.38 13.41 13.82
CA GLY A 233 -6.24 14.29 13.60
C GLY A 233 -5.80 14.99 14.88
N LYS A 234 -5.00 16.03 14.79
CA LYS A 234 -4.51 16.85 15.91
C LYS A 234 -5.44 18.01 16.20
N GLU A 235 -6.17 18.48 15.21
CA GLU A 235 -7.07 19.63 15.38
C GLU A 235 -8.21 19.29 16.33
N ALA A 236 -8.59 20.28 17.16
CA ALA A 236 -9.63 20.11 18.18
C ALA A 236 -11.04 19.91 17.60
N SER A 237 -11.22 20.19 16.30
CA SER A 237 -12.46 19.93 15.55
C SER A 237 -12.66 18.47 15.17
N ASN A 238 -11.65 17.61 15.35
CA ASN A 238 -11.75 16.19 15.08
C ASN A 238 -12.50 15.45 16.20
N ASP A 239 -13.19 14.37 15.83
CA ASP A 239 -13.85 13.48 16.79
C ASP A 239 -12.84 12.66 17.60
N VAL A 240 -11.71 12.32 16.97
CA VAL A 240 -10.59 11.59 17.57
C VAL A 240 -9.33 12.43 17.49
N ILE A 241 -8.79 12.82 18.64
CA ILE A 241 -7.72 13.83 18.74
C ILE A 241 -6.41 13.17 19.17
N ILE A 242 -5.36 13.37 18.37
CA ILE A 242 -3.98 12.96 18.63
C ILE A 242 -3.27 14.05 19.43
N LYS A 243 -2.72 13.68 20.60
CA LYS A 243 -2.00 14.59 21.50
C LYS A 243 -0.66 14.02 21.92
N ASN A 244 0.20 14.87 22.49
CA ASN A 244 1.43 14.48 23.19
C ASN A 244 2.30 13.51 22.38
N ILE A 245 2.59 13.86 21.13
CA ILE A 245 3.44 13.04 20.27
C ILE A 245 4.89 13.14 20.74
N HIS A 246 5.46 12.00 21.10
CA HIS A 246 6.87 11.86 21.46
C HIS A 246 7.52 10.76 20.63
N PHE A 247 8.83 10.88 20.39
CA PHE A 247 9.64 9.86 19.73
C PHE A 247 10.80 9.49 20.65
N ASN A 248 11.07 8.19 20.82
CA ASN A 248 12.24 7.73 21.58
C ASN A 248 13.53 7.78 20.73
N ASP A 249 14.67 7.39 21.30
CA ASP A 249 15.97 7.37 20.61
C ASP A 249 16.03 6.41 19.42
N SER A 250 15.14 5.41 19.39
CA SER A 250 14.94 4.51 18.24
C SER A 250 13.91 5.04 17.24
N GLY A 251 13.49 6.31 17.39
CA GLY A 251 12.54 7.01 16.53
C GLY A 251 11.11 6.48 16.59
N PHE A 252 10.77 5.62 17.55
CA PHE A 252 9.44 5.04 17.71
C PHE A 252 8.49 6.01 18.42
N GLY A 253 7.29 6.15 17.86
CA GLY A 253 6.31 7.12 18.32
C GLY A 253 5.45 6.64 19.49
N SER A 254 5.18 7.54 20.44
CA SER A 254 4.11 7.43 21.43
C SER A 254 3.20 8.65 21.35
N PHE A 255 1.91 8.47 21.60
CA PHE A 255 0.91 9.53 21.51
C PHE A 255 -0.33 9.20 22.32
N ASP A 256 -1.03 10.23 22.78
CA ASP A 256 -2.31 10.08 23.48
C ASP A 256 -3.46 10.25 22.50
N LEU A 257 -4.55 9.51 22.73
CA LEU A 257 -5.79 9.63 21.96
C LEU A 257 -6.96 10.02 22.85
N THR A 258 -7.72 11.01 22.40
CA THR A 258 -9.07 11.27 22.90
C THR A 258 -10.09 10.80 21.86
N TYR A 259 -11.12 10.04 22.26
CA TYR A 259 -12.18 9.51 21.39
C TYR A 259 -13.53 10.07 21.82
N PHE A 260 -14.10 11.00 21.04
CA PHE A 260 -15.31 11.75 21.38
C PHE A 260 -15.26 12.36 22.79
N GLY A 261 -14.13 13.00 23.12
CA GLY A 261 -13.89 13.61 24.43
C GLY A 261 -13.48 12.65 25.55
N LYS A 262 -13.60 11.33 25.35
CA LYS A 262 -13.11 10.33 26.31
C LYS A 262 -11.61 10.08 26.10
N ASP A 263 -10.82 10.18 27.15
CA ASP A 263 -9.41 9.81 27.11
C ASP A 263 -9.24 8.29 26.96
N LEU A 264 -8.46 7.86 25.97
CA LEU A 264 -8.06 6.47 25.75
C LEU A 264 -6.66 6.17 26.28
N GLY A 265 -5.93 7.20 26.75
CA GLY A 265 -4.55 7.11 27.21
C GLY A 265 -3.54 6.99 26.07
N THR A 266 -2.34 6.56 26.43
CA THR A 266 -1.18 6.52 25.54
C THR A 266 -1.12 5.24 24.71
N PHE A 267 -0.82 5.40 23.42
CA PHE A 267 -0.47 4.35 22.47
C PHE A 267 1.01 4.44 22.13
N GLN A 268 1.63 3.29 21.85
CA GLN A 268 3.03 3.18 21.47
C GLN A 268 3.15 2.36 20.19
N LEU A 269 4.04 2.78 19.29
CA LEU A 269 4.34 2.09 18.04
C LEU A 269 5.77 1.56 18.07
N ALA A 270 6.06 0.54 17.25
CA ALA A 270 7.42 0.07 16.97
C ALA A 270 7.88 0.46 15.55
N VAL A 271 7.30 1.54 15.01
CA VAL A 271 7.64 2.10 13.70
C VAL A 271 7.83 3.61 13.81
N PRO A 272 8.74 4.21 13.02
CA PRO A 272 9.04 5.63 13.13
C PRO A 272 8.08 6.50 12.32
N GLY A 273 8.09 7.81 12.62
CA GLY A 273 7.45 8.82 11.78
C GLY A 273 6.02 9.20 12.21
N VAL A 274 5.71 10.49 12.08
CA VAL A 274 4.39 11.05 12.43
C VAL A 274 3.28 10.48 11.53
N HIS A 275 3.57 10.22 10.25
CA HIS A 275 2.61 9.62 9.33
C HIS A 275 2.12 8.24 9.83
N ASN A 276 2.97 7.47 10.50
CA ASN A 276 2.59 6.19 11.11
C ASN A 276 1.69 6.34 12.34
N ILE A 277 1.75 7.48 13.04
CA ILE A 277 0.77 7.82 14.10
C ILE A 277 -0.61 8.07 13.50
N TYR A 278 -0.71 8.75 12.35
CA TYR A 278 -1.98 8.93 11.64
C TYR A 278 -2.53 7.59 11.12
N ASN A 279 -1.68 6.76 10.50
CA ASN A 279 -2.05 5.42 10.05
C ASN A 279 -2.56 4.57 11.23
N ALA A 280 -1.81 4.56 12.34
CA ALA A 280 -2.18 3.83 13.56
C ALA A 280 -3.51 4.33 14.14
N THR A 281 -3.73 5.65 14.18
CA THR A 281 -4.97 6.23 14.70
C THR A 281 -6.17 5.77 13.89
N SER A 282 -6.09 5.76 12.56
CA SER A 282 -7.17 5.22 11.73
C SER A 282 -7.43 3.72 11.98
N ALA A 283 -6.37 2.93 12.18
CA ALA A 283 -6.49 1.51 12.51
C ALA A 283 -7.13 1.29 13.90
N ILE A 284 -6.74 2.09 14.90
CA ILE A 284 -7.32 2.09 16.24
C ILE A 284 -8.81 2.39 16.18
N ILE A 285 -9.23 3.41 15.42
CA ILE A 285 -10.65 3.77 15.27
C ILE A 285 -11.45 2.63 14.67
N VAL A 286 -10.96 2.02 13.57
CA VAL A 286 -11.60 0.85 12.95
C VAL A 286 -11.74 -0.29 13.97
N SER A 287 -10.68 -0.58 14.73
CA SER A 287 -10.68 -1.63 15.75
C SER A 287 -11.71 -1.37 16.84
N LEU A 288 -11.84 -0.11 17.32
CA LEU A 288 -12.83 0.29 18.31
C LEU A 288 -14.27 0.11 17.80
N VAL A 289 -14.57 0.59 16.59
CA VAL A 289 -15.93 0.43 16.00
C VAL A 289 -16.23 -1.02 15.62
N SER A 290 -15.20 -1.86 15.48
CA SER A 290 -15.33 -3.31 15.29
C SER A 290 -15.44 -4.09 16.60
N GLY A 291 -15.49 -3.38 17.75
CA GLY A 291 -15.73 -3.98 19.07
C GLY A 291 -14.49 -4.47 19.81
N ILE A 292 -13.28 -4.16 19.34
CA ILE A 292 -12.04 -4.46 20.07
C ILE A 292 -11.87 -3.39 21.15
N ASN A 293 -11.58 -3.79 22.39
CA ASN A 293 -11.39 -2.83 23.48
C ASN A 293 -10.01 -2.14 23.38
N ALA A 294 -9.89 -0.95 23.97
CA ALA A 294 -8.71 -0.11 23.82
C ALA A 294 -7.41 -0.75 24.35
N GLU A 295 -7.48 -1.55 25.42
CA GLU A 295 -6.29 -2.19 26.00
C GLU A 295 -5.76 -3.30 25.09
N ASP A 296 -6.62 -4.15 24.54
CA ASP A 296 -6.23 -5.14 23.54
C ASP A 296 -5.59 -4.47 22.31
N ILE A 297 -6.12 -3.30 21.88
CA ILE A 297 -5.56 -2.55 20.76
C ILE A 297 -4.15 -2.05 21.10
N LYS A 298 -3.93 -1.48 22.30
CA LYS A 298 -2.60 -1.01 22.76
C LYS A 298 -1.59 -2.16 22.79
N GLU A 299 -1.97 -3.29 23.36
CA GLU A 299 -1.11 -4.48 23.44
C GLU A 299 -0.80 -5.07 22.07
N SER A 300 -1.69 -4.89 21.08
CA SER A 300 -1.53 -5.46 19.76
C SER A 300 -0.78 -4.56 18.80
N ILE A 301 -1.06 -3.26 18.80
CA ILE A 301 -0.49 -2.33 17.81
C ILE A 301 1.02 -2.14 17.97
N ILE A 302 1.55 -2.23 19.20
CA ILE A 302 2.99 -2.16 19.45
C ILE A 302 3.77 -3.33 18.83
N LYS A 303 3.10 -4.46 18.57
CA LYS A 303 3.70 -5.64 17.91
C LYS A 303 3.89 -5.44 16.40
N TYR A 304 3.29 -4.40 15.82
CA TYR A 304 3.49 -4.07 14.42
C TYR A 304 4.88 -3.48 14.19
N THR A 305 5.71 -4.20 13.43
CA THR A 305 7.11 -3.87 13.15
C THR A 305 7.36 -3.44 11.71
N GLY A 306 6.29 -3.08 10.99
CA GLY A 306 6.37 -2.68 9.58
C GLY A 306 5.95 -3.78 8.60
N VAL A 307 5.96 -3.39 7.34
CA VAL A 307 5.73 -4.25 6.17
C VAL A 307 6.97 -4.13 5.27
N GLY A 308 7.25 -5.15 4.46
CA GLY A 308 8.42 -5.14 3.58
C GLY A 308 8.48 -3.85 2.76
N ARG A 309 9.69 -3.29 2.63
CA ARG A 309 9.97 -2.04 1.92
C ARG A 309 9.24 -0.80 2.47
N ARG A 310 8.77 -0.77 3.73
CA ARG A 310 8.23 0.45 4.36
C ARG A 310 9.05 0.75 5.60
N PHE A 311 10.04 1.62 5.46
CA PHE A 311 11.11 1.88 6.41
C PHE A 311 11.74 0.56 6.92
N GLU A 312 12.00 -0.37 6.00
CA GLU A 312 12.50 -1.70 6.34
C GLU A 312 14.00 -1.64 6.62
N ILE A 313 14.40 -1.97 7.84
CA ILE A 313 15.81 -2.15 8.17
C ILE A 313 16.32 -3.41 7.47
N LYS A 314 17.24 -3.22 6.52
CA LYS A 314 17.87 -4.32 5.75
C LYS A 314 19.07 -4.91 6.48
N GLY A 315 19.78 -4.11 7.26
CA GLY A 315 20.96 -4.51 8.02
C GLY A 315 21.88 -3.34 8.29
N SER A 316 23.16 -3.65 8.51
CA SER A 316 24.22 -2.64 8.64
C SER A 316 25.44 -2.98 7.78
N TYR A 317 26.07 -1.94 7.22
CA TYR A 317 27.32 -2.02 6.48
C TYR A 317 28.33 -1.08 7.14
N ASN A 318 29.45 -1.60 7.64
CA ASN A 318 30.46 -0.81 8.37
C ASN A 318 29.86 0.12 9.44
N ASP A 319 28.95 -0.40 10.27
CA ASP A 319 28.18 0.35 11.28
C ASP A 319 27.24 1.45 10.76
N ALA A 320 27.07 1.59 9.44
CA ALA A 320 26.01 2.40 8.84
C ALA A 320 24.70 1.60 8.75
N LEU A 321 23.58 2.23 9.09
CA LEU A 321 22.25 1.62 9.05
C LEU A 321 21.70 1.65 7.61
N ILE A 322 21.29 0.51 7.08
CA ILE A 322 20.74 0.38 5.73
C ILE A 322 19.23 0.15 5.82
N VAL A 323 18.46 1.05 5.20
CA VAL A 323 16.99 1.05 5.19
C VAL A 323 16.47 1.06 3.76
N ASP A 324 15.41 0.31 3.48
CA ASP A 324 14.66 0.38 2.22
C ASP A 324 13.26 0.95 2.44
N ASP A 325 12.82 1.82 1.53
CA ASP A 325 11.49 2.41 1.55
C ASP A 325 10.86 2.48 0.15
N TYR A 326 9.57 2.19 0.06
CA TYR A 326 8.79 2.18 -1.16
C TYR A 326 8.38 3.59 -1.61
N ALA A 327 8.73 4.63 -0.83
CA ALA A 327 8.43 6.02 -1.14
C ALA A 327 8.81 6.39 -2.58
N HIS A 328 7.80 6.73 -3.37
CA HIS A 328 7.94 7.13 -4.78
C HIS A 328 7.16 8.40 -5.10
N HIS A 329 6.31 8.88 -4.18
CA HIS A 329 5.69 10.18 -4.24
C HIS A 329 6.48 11.21 -3.38
N PRO A 330 6.54 12.50 -3.76
CA PRO A 330 7.22 13.54 -2.96
C PRO A 330 6.80 13.58 -1.48
N THR A 331 5.51 13.42 -1.20
CA THR A 331 4.99 13.40 0.18
C THR A 331 5.53 12.21 0.98
N GLU A 332 5.61 11.03 0.36
CA GLU A 332 6.18 9.83 0.99
C GLU A 332 7.69 10.05 1.27
N LEU A 333 8.44 10.58 0.31
CA LEU A 333 9.86 10.88 0.47
C LEU A 333 10.11 11.89 1.59
N LYS A 334 9.36 13.00 1.63
CA LYS A 334 9.43 13.99 2.71
C LYS A 334 9.20 13.33 4.06
N ALA A 335 8.19 12.47 4.16
CA ALA A 335 7.84 11.77 5.40
C ALA A 335 8.92 10.76 5.84
N THR A 336 9.45 9.96 4.90
CA THR A 336 10.50 8.96 5.13
C THR A 336 11.82 9.62 5.54
N LEU A 337 12.26 10.65 4.81
CA LEU A 337 13.51 11.36 5.12
C LEU A 337 13.40 12.17 6.41
N ALA A 338 12.25 12.74 6.73
CA ALA A 338 12.04 13.41 8.02
C ALA A 338 12.10 12.43 9.21
N ALA A 339 11.60 11.20 9.04
CA ALA A 339 11.74 10.15 10.05
C ALA A 339 13.20 9.73 10.20
N ALA A 340 13.90 9.48 9.09
CA ALA A 340 15.31 9.11 9.10
C ALA A 340 16.22 10.21 9.65
N LYS A 341 15.92 11.48 9.41
CA LYS A 341 16.69 12.62 9.96
C LYS A 341 16.68 12.66 11.49
N LYS A 342 15.64 12.11 12.14
CA LYS A 342 15.59 11.96 13.60
C LYS A 342 16.40 10.76 14.10
N LEU A 343 16.60 9.76 13.24
CA LEU A 343 17.32 8.52 13.54
C LEU A 343 18.81 8.59 13.20
N LYS A 344 19.20 9.45 12.25
CA LYS A 344 20.57 9.54 11.78
C LYS A 344 21.49 9.93 12.93
N LYS A 345 22.63 9.27 13.01
CA LYS A 345 23.72 9.59 13.94
C LYS A 345 24.82 10.44 13.28
N SER A 346 24.97 10.27 11.96
CA SER A 346 25.94 10.97 11.11
C SER A 346 25.24 11.45 9.82
N THR A 347 25.72 11.03 8.64
CA THR A 347 25.21 11.43 7.34
C THR A 347 23.96 10.63 6.97
N LEU A 348 22.91 11.31 6.50
CA LEU A 348 21.76 10.70 5.88
C LEU A 348 21.92 10.70 4.36
N TRP A 349 22.15 9.51 3.81
CA TRP A 349 22.20 9.23 2.39
C TRP A 349 20.82 8.79 1.88
N CYS A 350 20.40 9.33 0.74
CA CYS A 350 19.21 8.88 0.03
C CYS A 350 19.57 8.48 -1.40
N VAL A 351 19.40 7.21 -1.74
CA VAL A 351 19.45 6.74 -3.12
C VAL A 351 18.01 6.63 -3.61
N PHE A 352 17.62 7.47 -4.57
CA PHE A 352 16.26 7.52 -5.08
C PHE A 352 16.20 7.10 -6.55
N GLN A 353 15.28 6.19 -6.83
CA GLN A 353 14.90 5.83 -8.19
C GLN A 353 13.51 6.41 -8.49
N PRO A 354 13.42 7.44 -9.37
CA PRO A 354 12.13 7.93 -9.82
C PRO A 354 11.31 6.81 -10.47
N HIS A 355 9.99 6.82 -10.27
CA HIS A 355 9.09 5.82 -10.83
C HIS A 355 8.10 6.49 -11.78
N THR A 356 8.14 6.05 -13.04
CA THR A 356 7.46 6.58 -14.24
C THR A 356 7.89 8.00 -14.67
N TYR A 357 7.91 8.23 -15.98
CA TYR A 357 8.24 9.52 -16.58
C TYR A 357 7.12 10.53 -16.34
N SER A 358 5.87 10.09 -16.50
CA SER A 358 4.68 10.92 -16.27
C SER A 358 4.67 11.55 -14.88
N ARG A 359 4.91 10.75 -13.83
CA ARG A 359 4.94 11.23 -12.44
C ARG A 359 6.12 12.16 -12.19
N THR A 360 7.31 11.79 -12.67
CA THR A 360 8.52 12.60 -12.49
C THR A 360 8.33 13.99 -13.09
N LYS A 361 7.67 14.07 -14.26
CA LYS A 361 7.35 15.33 -14.93
C LYS A 361 6.26 16.13 -14.21
N SER A 362 5.13 15.49 -13.89
CA SER A 362 3.98 16.18 -13.30
C SER A 362 4.28 16.72 -11.90
N LEU A 363 5.13 16.03 -11.12
CA LEU A 363 5.49 16.40 -9.76
C LEU A 363 6.93 16.93 -9.63
N PHE A 364 7.49 17.44 -10.73
CA PHE A 364 8.90 17.81 -10.82
C PHE A 364 9.31 18.85 -9.77
N ASN A 365 8.44 19.83 -9.51
CA ASN A 365 8.72 20.88 -8.53
C ASN A 365 8.68 20.33 -7.10
N GLU A 366 7.70 19.50 -6.81
CA GLU A 366 7.44 18.85 -5.54
C GLU A 366 8.58 17.89 -5.18
N PHE A 367 9.10 17.13 -6.16
CA PHE A 367 10.32 16.33 -5.99
C PHE A 367 11.53 17.19 -5.65
N GLY A 368 11.67 18.37 -6.26
CA GLY A 368 12.75 19.31 -5.94
C GLY A 368 12.79 19.71 -4.46
N GLU A 369 11.66 19.65 -3.77
CA GLU A 369 11.55 19.98 -2.34
C GLU A 369 11.57 18.76 -1.42
N ALA A 370 11.52 17.55 -1.97
CA ALA A 370 11.28 16.35 -1.18
C ALA A 370 12.50 15.90 -0.35
N PHE A 371 13.69 16.38 -0.71
CA PHE A 371 14.96 15.83 -0.22
C PHE A 371 15.67 16.67 0.84
N TYR A 372 15.09 17.79 1.31
CA TYR A 372 15.73 18.70 2.29
C TYR A 372 16.15 18.06 3.62
N SER A 373 15.65 16.86 3.93
CA SER A 373 16.05 16.14 5.13
C SER A 373 17.31 15.29 4.93
N ALA A 374 17.64 14.89 3.70
CA ALA A 374 18.85 14.16 3.36
C ALA A 374 20.07 15.09 3.32
N ASP A 375 21.24 14.57 3.69
CA ASP A 375 22.50 15.29 3.56
C ASP A 375 23.13 15.07 2.19
N LYS A 376 22.95 13.86 1.63
CA LYS A 376 23.45 13.47 0.30
C LYS A 376 22.42 12.66 -0.46
N VAL A 377 22.26 12.96 -1.75
CA VAL A 377 21.27 12.32 -2.62
C VAL A 377 21.94 11.73 -3.85
N ILE A 378 21.57 10.51 -4.21
CA ILE A 378 21.96 9.86 -5.45
C ILE A 378 20.67 9.55 -6.22
N ILE A 379 20.53 10.12 -7.41
CA ILE A 379 19.38 9.87 -8.29
C ILE A 379 19.79 8.86 -9.37
N THR A 380 19.01 7.78 -9.51
CA THR A 380 19.22 6.76 -10.55
C THR A 380 18.39 7.06 -11.80
N ASP A 381 18.50 6.24 -12.84
CA ASP A 381 17.58 6.28 -13.99
C ASP A 381 16.12 6.12 -13.56
N ILE A 382 15.22 6.79 -14.30
CA ILE A 382 13.77 6.68 -14.12
C ILE A 382 13.35 5.24 -14.43
N TYR A 383 12.69 4.59 -13.47
CA TYR A 383 12.08 3.29 -13.69
C TYR A 383 10.77 3.46 -14.47
N ALA A 384 10.80 3.13 -15.76
CA ALA A 384 9.69 3.33 -16.69
C ALA A 384 8.40 2.56 -16.33
N ALA A 385 8.53 1.44 -15.59
CA ALA A 385 7.46 0.49 -15.32
C ALA A 385 6.76 -0.03 -16.60
N ARG A 386 5.73 0.67 -17.07
CA ARG A 386 4.95 0.32 -18.28
C ARG A 386 4.99 1.41 -19.36
N GLU A 387 5.69 2.50 -19.12
CA GLU A 387 5.77 3.64 -20.03
C GLU A 387 6.90 3.47 -21.04
N ASP A 388 6.69 3.99 -22.24
CA ASP A 388 7.77 4.30 -23.17
C ASP A 388 8.38 5.66 -22.78
N ASP A 389 9.69 5.81 -22.96
CA ASP A 389 10.38 7.07 -22.68
C ASP A 389 9.88 8.18 -23.63
N PRO A 390 9.23 9.24 -23.11
CA PRO A 390 8.75 10.35 -23.93
C PRO A 390 9.89 11.26 -24.44
N GLY A 391 11.09 11.15 -23.88
CA GLY A 391 12.26 11.96 -24.22
C GLY A 391 12.23 13.40 -23.68
N ASP A 392 11.25 13.74 -22.84
CA ASP A 392 11.02 15.10 -22.34
C ASP A 392 11.32 15.30 -20.84
N ILE A 393 11.75 14.24 -20.15
CA ILE A 393 12.21 14.29 -18.76
C ILE A 393 13.28 13.22 -18.51
N HIS A 394 14.36 13.61 -17.83
CA HIS A 394 15.46 12.72 -17.44
C HIS A 394 15.81 12.93 -15.96
N SER A 395 16.33 11.90 -15.29
CA SER A 395 16.79 12.00 -13.89
C SER A 395 17.83 13.09 -13.63
N LYS A 396 18.52 13.56 -14.68
CA LYS A 396 19.50 14.65 -14.59
C LYS A 396 18.82 16.00 -14.40
N ASP A 397 17.64 16.19 -14.99
CA ASP A 397 16.84 17.40 -14.78
C ASP A 397 16.46 17.52 -13.30
N LEU A 398 16.14 16.40 -12.65
CA LEU A 398 15.86 16.36 -11.22
C LEU A 398 17.11 16.68 -10.39
N VAL A 399 18.29 16.17 -10.75
CA VAL A 399 19.54 16.52 -10.07
C VAL A 399 19.84 18.02 -10.21
N GLU A 400 19.65 18.61 -11.39
CA GLU A 400 19.81 20.05 -11.59
C GLU A 400 18.81 20.87 -10.74
N LYS A 401 17.56 20.40 -10.64
CA LYS A 401 16.55 21.01 -9.76
C LYS A 401 16.96 20.95 -8.29
N LEU A 402 17.47 19.81 -7.83
CA LEU A 402 17.96 19.62 -6.45
C LEU A 402 19.16 20.51 -6.16
N TYR A 403 20.09 20.63 -7.12
CA TYR A 403 21.22 21.54 -7.02
C TYR A 403 20.77 23.00 -6.85
N HIS A 404 19.81 23.47 -7.65
CA HIS A 404 19.23 24.81 -7.50
C HIS A 404 18.52 25.03 -6.14
N ASN A 405 18.05 23.95 -5.52
CA ASN A 405 17.46 23.95 -4.19
C ASN A 405 18.49 23.74 -3.06
N ASN A 406 19.80 23.80 -3.36
CA ASN A 406 20.91 23.59 -2.42
C ASN A 406 20.92 22.20 -1.75
N VAL A 407 20.47 21.17 -2.48
CA VAL A 407 20.60 19.78 -2.06
C VAL A 407 21.82 19.15 -2.75
N ASP A 408 22.71 18.53 -1.99
CA ASP A 408 23.86 17.79 -2.53
C ASP A 408 23.37 16.52 -3.22
N ALA A 409 23.27 16.57 -4.54
CA ALA A 409 22.71 15.52 -5.37
C ALA A 409 23.63 15.18 -6.55
N ILE A 410 23.79 13.88 -6.81
CA ILE A 410 24.51 13.36 -7.97
C ILE A 410 23.64 12.37 -8.75
N TYR A 411 23.91 12.26 -10.04
CA TYR A 411 23.30 11.26 -10.91
C TYR A 411 24.27 10.10 -11.13
N ILE A 412 23.82 8.88 -10.87
CA ILE A 412 24.54 7.64 -11.23
C ILE A 412 23.51 6.66 -11.81
N SER A 413 23.74 6.21 -13.04
CA SER A 413 22.79 5.35 -13.77
C SER A 413 22.70 3.94 -13.19
N LYS A 414 23.82 3.22 -13.15
CA LYS A 414 23.85 1.79 -12.82
C LYS A 414 23.90 1.55 -11.32
N PHE A 415 23.21 0.50 -10.87
CA PHE A 415 23.17 0.14 -9.46
C PHE A 415 24.52 -0.32 -8.93
N GLU A 416 25.31 -1.02 -9.75
CA GLU A 416 26.65 -1.47 -9.40
C GLU A 416 27.59 -0.28 -9.15
N ASP A 417 27.55 0.73 -10.02
CA ASP A 417 28.34 1.96 -9.88
C ASP A 417 27.94 2.75 -8.61
N ILE A 418 26.64 2.73 -8.24
CA ILE A 418 26.17 3.31 -6.97
C ILE A 418 26.72 2.55 -5.78
N VAL A 419 26.69 1.21 -5.82
CA VAL A 419 27.22 0.36 -4.74
C VAL A 419 28.71 0.64 -4.54
N ASP A 420 29.49 0.70 -5.61
CA ASP A 420 30.93 0.99 -5.52
C ASP A 420 31.18 2.39 -4.95
N TYR A 421 30.43 3.40 -5.42
CA TYR A 421 30.48 4.74 -4.87
C TYR A 421 30.15 4.77 -3.36
N LEU A 422 29.12 4.05 -2.92
CA LEU A 422 28.73 3.99 -1.52
C LEU A 422 29.78 3.26 -0.67
N LYS A 423 30.40 2.19 -1.17
CA LYS A 423 31.49 1.47 -0.49
C LYS A 423 32.68 2.38 -0.19
N ASP A 424 32.99 3.30 -1.09
CA ASP A 424 34.10 4.25 -0.94
C ASP A 424 33.77 5.46 -0.04
N ASN A 425 32.48 5.77 0.15
CA ASN A 425 32.06 7.04 0.78
C ASN A 425 31.30 6.89 2.10
N ILE A 426 30.57 5.80 2.33
CA ILE A 426 29.82 5.59 3.57
C ILE A 426 30.78 5.49 4.76
N GLN A 427 30.44 6.21 5.83
CA GLN A 427 31.19 6.19 7.09
C GLN A 427 30.40 5.47 8.20
N PRO A 428 31.09 4.99 9.26
CA PRO A 428 30.42 4.47 10.44
C PRO A 428 29.38 5.43 11.01
N ASN A 429 28.23 4.90 11.43
CA ASN A 429 27.07 5.65 11.95
C ASN A 429 26.27 6.47 10.92
N ASP A 430 26.60 6.39 9.63
CA ASP A 430 25.72 6.91 8.58
C ASP A 430 24.39 6.13 8.52
N LEU A 431 23.39 6.73 7.88
CA LEU A 431 22.11 6.08 7.55
C LEU A 431 21.92 6.18 6.04
N LEU A 432 21.79 5.04 5.37
CA LEU A 432 21.43 4.95 3.96
C LEU A 432 19.96 4.55 3.80
N ILE A 433 19.21 5.32 3.01
CA ILE A 433 17.88 4.93 2.53
C ILE A 433 17.95 4.67 1.03
N THR A 434 17.54 3.48 0.59
CA THR A 434 17.09 3.24 -0.78
C THR A 434 15.59 3.54 -0.88
N ALA A 435 15.19 4.43 -1.77
CA ALA A 435 13.81 4.89 -1.89
C ALA A 435 13.28 4.76 -3.32
N GLY A 436 12.12 4.12 -3.49
CA GLY A 436 11.42 4.03 -4.77
C GLY A 436 10.63 2.72 -4.92
N ALA A 437 9.58 2.74 -5.74
CA ALA A 437 8.75 1.55 -5.99
C ALA A 437 9.45 0.48 -6.85
N GLY A 438 10.43 0.89 -7.67
CA GLY A 438 11.21 0.02 -8.55
C GLY A 438 12.24 -0.88 -7.83
N PRO A 439 13.22 -1.44 -8.57
CA PRO A 439 14.22 -2.36 -8.04
C PRO A 439 15.33 -1.72 -7.18
N VAL A 440 15.28 -0.43 -6.88
CA VAL A 440 16.31 0.32 -6.10
C VAL A 440 16.69 -0.31 -4.76
N TYR A 441 15.78 -1.08 -4.13
CA TYR A 441 16.05 -1.84 -2.90
C TYR A 441 17.25 -2.79 -3.03
N ARG A 442 17.55 -3.25 -4.26
CA ARG A 442 18.68 -4.14 -4.55
C ARG A 442 20.02 -3.49 -4.25
N ILE A 443 20.15 -2.17 -4.30
CA ILE A 443 21.39 -1.47 -3.95
C ILE A 443 21.75 -1.73 -2.49
N GLY A 444 20.77 -1.65 -1.59
CA GLY A 444 20.97 -1.98 -0.18
C GLY A 444 21.32 -3.46 0.03
N GLU A 445 20.71 -4.37 -0.74
CA GLU A 445 21.02 -5.80 -0.67
C GLU A 445 22.44 -6.10 -1.16
N LEU A 446 22.84 -5.56 -2.33
CA LEU A 446 24.17 -5.70 -2.89
C LEU A 446 25.27 -5.10 -2.01
N LEU A 447 24.98 -4.01 -1.30
CA LEU A 447 25.91 -3.41 -0.34
C LEU A 447 26.14 -4.33 0.88
N LEU A 448 25.11 -5.08 1.29
CA LEU A 448 25.16 -6.02 2.42
C LEU A 448 25.70 -7.40 2.04
N GLU A 449 25.82 -7.71 0.75
CA GLU A 449 26.45 -8.95 0.29
C GLU A 449 27.93 -8.96 0.71
N LYS A 450 28.30 -9.96 1.51
CA LYS A 450 29.72 -10.20 1.81
C LYS A 450 30.40 -10.65 0.53
N ASN A 451 31.46 -9.94 0.12
CA ASN A 451 32.41 -10.45 -0.86
C ASN A 451 32.81 -11.87 -0.42
N LYS A 452 32.43 -12.87 -1.22
CA LYS A 452 32.76 -14.28 -0.98
C LYS A 452 34.25 -14.54 -1.13
#